data_AF-A0A7Y8I146-F1
#
_entry.id   AF-A0A7Y8I146-F1
#
_cell.length_a   1.000
_cell.length_b   1.000
_cell.length_c   1.000
_cell.angle_alpha   90.00
_cell.angle_beta   90.00
_cell.angle_gamma   90.00
#
_symmetry.space_group_name_H-M   'P 1'
#
loop_
_entity.id
_entity.type
_entity.pdbx_description
1 polymer ?
#
loop_
_entity_poly.entity_id
_entity_poly.type
_entity_poly.pdbx_seq_one_letter_code
_entity_poly.pdbx_strand_id
1 'polypeptide(L)'
;MPPYPAPREARTPEKMLARFEAADAKFTEILRDVQKRSAWDETFVDSLCEPPETFTFAGMFGHVITFNIHRRLTALDALRGLGVEVEGFGCPTEYEASLRKCEEPVK
;
A
#
# COMPACT_ATOMS: atom_id res chain seq x y z
N MET A 1 -9.06 -15.25 8.67
CA MET A 1 -7.78 -14.61 8.31
C MET A 1 -6.73 -15.71 8.21
N PRO A 2 -5.87 -15.79 7.17
CA PRO A 2 -4.76 -16.73 7.20
C PRO A 2 -3.85 -16.41 8.40
N PRO A 3 -3.18 -17.41 9.02
CA PRO A 3 -2.32 -17.19 10.17
C PRO A 3 -1.23 -16.15 9.84
N TYR A 4 -0.94 -15.27 10.79
CA TYR A 4 0.17 -14.33 10.68
C TYR A 4 1.36 -14.80 11.54
N PRO A 5 2.58 -14.87 10.98
CA PRO A 5 2.90 -14.63 9.59
C PRO A 5 2.41 -15.79 8.68
N ALA A 6 2.06 -15.47 7.43
CA ALA A 6 1.57 -16.44 6.44
C ALA A 6 2.49 -17.68 6.37
N PRO A 7 2.01 -18.90 6.05
CA PRO A 7 2.89 -20.07 5.90
C PRO A 7 4.03 -19.83 4.92
N ARG A 8 5.19 -20.48 5.09
CA ARG A 8 6.40 -20.19 4.27
C ARG A 8 6.15 -20.36 2.78
N GLU A 9 5.41 -21.39 2.41
CA GLU A 9 4.97 -21.69 1.05
C GLU A 9 4.07 -20.59 0.44
N ALA A 10 3.51 -19.70 1.26
CA ALA A 10 2.72 -18.55 0.86
C ALA A 10 3.52 -17.22 0.85
N ARG A 11 4.84 -17.27 1.08
CA ARG A 11 5.75 -16.12 1.08
C ARG A 11 6.66 -16.05 -0.16
N THR A 12 6.30 -16.72 -1.25
CA THR A 12 7.00 -16.51 -2.53
C THR A 12 6.65 -15.13 -3.09
N PRO A 13 7.52 -14.49 -3.89
CA PRO A 13 7.23 -13.18 -4.49
C PRO A 13 5.90 -13.16 -5.24
N GLU A 14 5.58 -14.19 -6.01
CA GLU A 14 4.35 -14.28 -6.82
C GLU A 14 3.10 -14.31 -5.94
N LYS A 15 3.13 -15.10 -4.86
CA LYS A 15 2.00 -15.19 -3.91
C LYS A 15 1.85 -13.93 -3.07
N MET A 16 2.96 -13.26 -2.76
CA MET A 16 2.92 -11.95 -2.09
C MET A 16 2.32 -10.89 -3.02
N LEU A 17 2.70 -10.87 -4.31
CA LEU A 17 2.17 -9.96 -5.30
C LEU A 17 0.67 -10.15 -5.50
N ALA A 18 0.21 -11.39 -5.69
CA ALA A 18 -1.22 -11.69 -5.83
C ALA A 18 -2.05 -11.23 -4.62
N ARG A 19 -1.48 -11.31 -3.40
CA ARG A 19 -2.13 -10.78 -2.19
C ARG A 19 -2.16 -9.25 -2.16
N PHE A 20 -1.11 -8.60 -2.65
CA PHE A 20 -1.08 -7.14 -2.78
C PHE A 20 -2.11 -6.66 -3.81
N GLU A 21 -2.20 -7.29 -4.98
CA GLU A 21 -3.19 -6.94 -6.01
C GLU A 21 -4.63 -7.04 -5.48
N ALA A 22 -4.96 -8.14 -4.79
CA ALA A 22 -6.28 -8.32 -4.20
C ALA A 22 -6.59 -7.31 -3.08
N ALA A 23 -5.57 -6.90 -2.31
CA ALA A 23 -5.72 -5.88 -1.26
C ALA A 23 -5.85 -4.47 -1.87
N ASP A 24 -5.08 -4.17 -2.92
CA ASP A 24 -5.06 -2.88 -3.60
C ASP A 24 -6.39 -2.58 -4.30
N ALA A 25 -6.98 -3.58 -4.96
CA ALA A 25 -8.29 -3.45 -5.58
C ALA A 25 -9.37 -3.05 -4.57
N LYS A 26 -9.41 -3.73 -3.41
CA LYS A 26 -10.37 -3.45 -2.32
C LYS A 26 -10.10 -2.11 -1.65
N PHE A 27 -8.83 -1.79 -1.40
CA PHE A 27 -8.43 -0.52 -0.80
C PHE A 27 -8.84 0.66 -1.69
N THR A 28 -8.61 0.54 -3.00
CA THR A 28 -8.99 1.55 -3.99
C THR A 28 -10.50 1.71 -4.10
N GLU A 29 -11.26 0.62 -4.04
CA GLU A 29 -12.72 0.66 -4.02
C GLU A 29 -13.24 1.48 -2.83
N ILE A 30 -12.76 1.19 -1.62
CA ILE A 30 -13.16 1.90 -0.40
C ILE A 30 -12.71 3.37 -0.45
N LEU A 31 -11.48 3.65 -0.89
CA LEU A 31 -10.97 5.01 -1.02
C LEU A 31 -11.83 5.85 -1.96
N ARG A 32 -12.22 5.29 -3.11
CA ARG A 32 -13.08 5.97 -4.09
C ARG A 32 -14.49 6.21 -3.55
N ASP A 33 -15.05 5.26 -2.81
CA ASP A 33 -16.35 5.46 -2.16
C ASP A 33 -16.30 6.59 -1.13
N VAL A 34 -15.32 6.56 -0.22
CA VAL A 34 -15.13 7.61 0.80
C VAL A 34 -14.92 8.97 0.15
N GLN A 35 -14.09 9.03 -0.90
CA GLN A 35 -13.88 10.26 -1.67
C GLN A 35 -15.18 10.76 -2.28
N LYS A 36 -15.94 9.89 -2.96
CA LYS A 36 -17.20 10.24 -3.62
C LYS A 36 -18.24 10.80 -2.64
N ARG A 37 -18.28 10.27 -1.41
CA ARG A 37 -19.19 10.72 -0.35
C ARG A 37 -18.64 11.86 0.50
N SER A 38 -17.37 12.24 0.32
CA SER A 38 -16.65 13.17 1.21
C SER A 38 -16.69 12.75 2.69
N ALA A 39 -16.63 11.43 2.93
CA ALA A 39 -16.82 10.77 4.22
C ALA A 39 -15.53 10.63 5.04
N TRP A 40 -14.59 11.57 4.88
CA TRP A 40 -13.23 11.45 5.45
C TRP A 40 -13.20 11.33 6.98
N ASP A 41 -14.11 12.03 7.65
CA ASP A 41 -14.24 12.05 9.11
C ASP A 41 -15.21 10.98 9.65
N GLU A 42 -15.89 10.22 8.77
CA GLU A 42 -16.70 9.07 9.20
C GLU A 42 -15.81 8.02 9.87
N THR A 43 -16.36 7.35 10.87
CA THR A 43 -15.64 6.37 11.68
C THR A 43 -16.12 4.94 11.45
N PHE A 44 -15.22 4.00 11.71
CA PHE A 44 -15.52 2.57 11.78
C PHE A 44 -14.80 1.96 12.98
N VAL A 45 -15.33 0.82 13.46
CA VAL A 45 -14.73 0.06 14.57
C VAL A 45 -13.89 -1.07 13.98
N ASP A 46 -12.62 -1.13 14.35
CA ASP A 46 -11.81 -2.31 14.11
C ASP A 46 -12.03 -3.32 15.23
N SER A 47 -12.82 -4.34 14.94
CA SER A 47 -13.10 -5.43 15.88
C SER A 47 -11.94 -6.43 16.03
N LEU A 48 -10.84 -6.23 15.30
CA LEU A 48 -9.63 -7.07 15.39
C LEU A 48 -8.63 -6.54 16.40
N CYS A 49 -8.71 -5.24 16.76
CA CYS A 49 -7.99 -4.70 17.90
C CYS A 49 -8.53 -5.31 19.21
N GLU A 50 -7.65 -5.45 20.20
CA GLU A 50 -8.02 -5.86 21.56
C GLU A 50 -7.49 -4.81 22.56
N PRO A 51 -8.36 -3.93 23.10
CA PRO A 51 -9.82 -3.85 22.88
C PRO A 51 -10.19 -3.31 21.49
N PRO A 52 -11.45 -3.49 21.01
CA PRO A 52 -11.90 -2.88 19.77
C PRO A 52 -11.74 -1.35 19.78
N GLU A 53 -11.22 -0.80 18.68
CA GLU A 53 -10.88 0.63 18.56
C GLU A 53 -11.67 1.31 17.44
N THR A 54 -11.88 2.61 17.55
CA THR A 54 -12.58 3.42 16.54
C THR A 54 -11.59 4.31 15.78
N PHE A 55 -11.70 4.31 14.44
CA PHE A 55 -10.83 5.09 13.56
C PHE A 55 -11.64 5.89 12.56
N THR A 56 -11.13 7.06 12.13
CA THR A 56 -11.66 7.75 10.95
C THR A 56 -11.11 7.14 9.67
N PHE A 57 -11.84 7.26 8.55
CA PHE A 57 -11.32 6.83 7.25
C PHE A 57 -10.05 7.59 6.87
N ALA A 58 -10.02 8.92 7.02
CA ALA A 58 -8.83 9.72 6.72
C ALA A 58 -7.61 9.28 7.54
N GLY A 59 -7.80 9.03 8.85
CA GLY A 59 -6.75 8.55 9.73
C GLY A 59 -6.22 7.18 9.30
N MET A 60 -7.11 6.24 8.96
CA MET A 60 -6.71 4.92 8.52
C MET A 60 -6.00 4.93 7.16
N PHE A 61 -6.47 5.72 6.19
CA PHE A 61 -5.78 5.88 4.91
C PHE A 61 -4.38 6.46 5.10
N GLY A 62 -4.25 7.50 5.94
CA GLY A 62 -2.96 8.07 6.32
C GLY A 62 -2.02 7.05 6.97
N HIS A 63 -2.55 6.24 7.90
CA HIS A 63 -1.82 5.14 8.54
C HIS A 63 -1.28 4.14 7.51
N VAL A 64 -2.16 3.61 6.65
CA VAL A 64 -1.79 2.59 5.66
C VAL A 64 -0.75 3.12 4.69
N ILE A 65 -0.93 4.33 4.14
CA ILE A 65 0.02 4.92 3.19
C ILE A 65 1.39 5.12 3.84
N THR A 66 1.42 5.66 5.06
CA THR A 66 2.67 5.95 5.79
C THR A 66 3.48 4.68 6.01
N PHE A 67 2.86 3.62 6.53
CA PHE A 67 3.58 2.37 6.80
C PHE A 67 3.92 1.59 5.53
N ASN A 68 3.12 1.72 4.45
CA ASN A 68 3.48 1.15 3.16
C ASN A 68 4.73 1.79 2.57
N ILE A 69 4.83 3.13 2.59
CA ILE A 69 6.02 3.85 2.11
C ILE A 69 7.24 3.43 2.92
N HIS A 70 7.14 3.41 4.26
CA HIS A 70 8.24 2.99 5.12
C HIS A 70 8.73 1.58 4.77
N ARG A 71 7.82 0.60 4.68
CA ARG A 71 8.16 -0.79 4.34
C ARG A 71 8.75 -0.94 2.94
N ARG A 72 8.22 -0.18 1.96
CA ARG A 72 8.73 -0.15 0.59
C ARG A 72 10.17 0.36 0.55
N LEU A 73 10.47 1.46 1.23
CA LEU A 73 11.82 2.01 1.30
C LEU A 73 12.80 1.03 1.95
N THR A 74 12.41 0.38 3.05
CA THR A 74 13.22 -0.67 3.70
C THR A 74 13.49 -1.85 2.77
N ALA A 75 12.49 -2.30 2.01
CA ALA A 75 12.67 -3.40 1.05
C ALA A 75 13.60 -3.02 -0.12
N LEU A 76 13.44 -1.80 -0.66
CA LEU A 76 14.31 -1.29 -1.72
C LEU A 76 15.77 -1.18 -1.24
N ASP A 77 15.98 -0.68 -0.03
CA ASP A 77 17.32 -0.57 0.57
C ASP A 77 17.98 -1.94 0.77
N ALA A 78 17.22 -2.91 1.29
CA ALA A 78 17.71 -4.29 1.46
C ALA A 78 18.10 -4.94 0.12
N LEU A 79 17.29 -4.75 -0.93
CA LEU A 79 17.59 -5.27 -2.27
C LEU A 79 18.85 -4.62 -2.87
N ARG A 80 18.99 -3.29 -2.74
CA ARG A 80 20.20 -2.56 -3.16
C ARG A 80 21.44 -3.04 -2.42
N GLY A 81 21.33 -3.27 -1.11
CA GLY A 81 22.41 -3.81 -0.28
C GLY A 81 22.87 -5.21 -0.72
N LEU A 82 22.03 -5.97 -1.42
CA LEU A 82 22.35 -7.26 -2.02
C LEU A 82 22.84 -7.16 -3.47
N GLY A 83 23.02 -5.95 -4.02
CA GLY A 83 23.44 -5.72 -5.40
C GLY A 83 22.35 -5.96 -6.44
N VAL A 84 21.07 -6.00 -6.03
CA VAL A 84 19.94 -6.06 -6.94
C VAL A 84 19.67 -4.66 -7.49
N GLU A 85 19.74 -4.51 -8.81
CA GLU A 85 19.22 -3.33 -9.47
C GLU A 85 17.70 -3.29 -9.32
N VAL A 86 17.22 -2.34 -8.52
CA VAL A 86 15.78 -2.16 -8.24
C VAL A 86 15.22 -1.01 -9.05
N GLU A 87 14.28 -1.34 -9.91
CA GLU A 87 13.41 -0.36 -10.55
C GLU A 87 12.28 0.04 -9.60
N GLY A 88 11.95 1.33 -9.56
CA GLY A 88 10.82 1.84 -8.81
C GLY A 88 11.14 3.05 -7.96
N PHE A 89 10.08 3.80 -7.65
CA PHE A 89 10.15 5.08 -6.96
C PHE A 89 10.12 4.84 -5.45
N GLY A 90 11.07 5.44 -4.74
CA GLY A 90 11.08 5.45 -3.28
C GLY A 90 10.22 6.60 -2.75
N CYS A 91 10.25 7.72 -3.46
CA CYS A 91 9.46 8.90 -3.14
C CYS A 91 8.20 8.99 -4.02
N PRO A 92 7.03 9.35 -3.47
CA PRO A 92 5.83 9.61 -4.28
C PRO A 92 6.03 10.66 -5.37
N THR A 93 6.86 11.67 -5.15
CA THR A 93 7.11 12.71 -6.17
C THR A 93 7.91 12.18 -7.36
N GLU A 94 8.79 11.19 -7.14
CA GLU A 94 9.49 10.49 -8.22
C GLU A 94 8.50 9.65 -9.05
N TYR A 95 7.53 9.01 -8.37
CA TYR A 95 6.45 8.30 -9.05
C TYR A 95 5.60 9.24 -9.91
N GLU A 96 5.15 10.37 -9.36
CA GLU A 96 4.40 11.37 -10.14
C GLU A 96 5.22 11.94 -11.32
N ALA A 97 6.52 12.16 -11.12
CA ALA A 97 7.41 12.57 -12.20
C ALA A 97 7.50 11.51 -13.30
N SER A 98 7.48 10.22 -12.96
CA SER A 98 7.50 9.14 -13.94
C SER A 98 6.23 9.06 -14.78
N LEU A 99 5.06 9.29 -14.18
CA LEU A 99 3.79 9.29 -14.91
C LEU A 99 3.77 10.40 -15.95
N ARG A 100 4.26 11.59 -15.60
CA ARG A 100 4.40 12.72 -16.54
C ARG A 100 5.33 12.40 -17.70
N LYS A 101 6.43 11.66 -17.45
CA LYS A 101 7.35 11.22 -18.51
C LYS A 101 6.72 10.18 -19.44
N CYS A 102 5.82 9.34 -18.93
CA CYS A 102 5.06 8.39 -19.76
C CYS A 102 4.00 9.09 -20.64
N GLU A 103 3.61 10.33 -20.31
CA GLU A 103 2.62 11.13 -21.04
C GLU A 103 3.23 12.02 -22.14
N GLU A 104 4.56 12.20 -22.17
CA GLU A 104 5.23 12.92 -23.27
C GLU A 104 5.22 12.06 -24.54
N PRO A 105 4.67 12.54 -25.68
CA PRO A 105 4.71 11.79 -26.92
C PRO A 105 6.15 11.62 -27.38
N VAL A 106 6.53 10.38 -27.71
CA VAL A 106 7.78 10.08 -28.42
C VAL A 106 7.81 10.95 -29.69
N LYS A 107 8.79 11.85 -29.75
CA LYS A 107 9.00 12.76 -30.87
C LYS A 107 9.74 12.08 -32.01
#